data_AF-A0AAE1T6E7-F1
#
_entry.id   AF-A0AAE1T6E7-F1
#
_cell.length_a   1.000
_cell.length_b   1.000
_cell.length_c   1.000
_cell.angle_alpha   90.00
_cell.angle_beta   90.00
_cell.angle_gamma   90.00
#
_symmetry.space_group_name_H-M   'P 1'
#
loop_
_entity.id
_entity.type
_entity.pdbx_description
1 polymer ?
#
loop_
_entity_poly.entity_id
_entity_poly.type
_entity_poly.pdbx_seq_one_letter_code
_entity_poly.pdbx_strand_id
1 'polypeptide(L)'
;MSPLYRVVATLGGLAGKGKTVVTSVHQPSSRVYQIFDELLVLSEGRCMYLGKGREAMGYFESIGFSPSFPMNPTDFLLDLANVLKGEMER
;
A
#
# COMPACT_ATOMS: atom_id res chain seq x y z
N MET A 1 -5.33 18.02 11.29
CA MET A 1 -4.42 17.43 10.27
C MET A 1 -3.48 16.47 10.99
N SER A 2 -3.41 15.19 10.61
CA SER A 2 -2.65 14.21 11.40
C SER A 2 -1.12 14.46 11.29
N PRO A 3 -0.34 14.23 12.36
CA PRO A 3 1.12 14.35 12.32
C PRO A 3 1.75 13.46 11.24
N LEU A 4 1.26 12.23 11.09
CA LEU A 4 1.72 11.29 10.06
C LEU A 4 1.55 11.86 8.66
N TYR A 5 0.38 12.43 8.35
CA TYR A 5 0.14 13.03 7.04
C TYR A 5 1.14 14.15 6.74
N ARG A 6 1.48 15.01 7.73
CA ARG A 6 2.46 16.08 7.53
C ARG A 6 3.86 15.54 7.22
N VAL A 7 4.27 14.48 7.90
CA VAL A 7 5.55 13.82 7.64
C VAL A 7 5.57 13.25 6.22
N VAL A 8 4.56 12.45 5.84
CA VAL A 8 4.50 11.84 4.51
C VAL A 8 4.38 12.89 3.40
N ALA A 9 3.61 13.96 3.61
CA ALA A 9 3.52 15.08 2.66
C ALA A 9 4.86 15.81 2.50
N THR A 10 5.64 15.98 3.58
CA THR A 10 6.98 16.56 3.50
C THR A 10 7.92 15.67 2.71
N LEU A 11 7.85 14.36 2.94
CA LEU A 11 8.60 13.35 2.19
C LEU A 11 8.24 13.35 0.69
N GLY A 12 6.94 13.41 0.36
CA GLY A 12 6.48 13.56 -1.03
C GLY A 12 6.97 14.85 -1.69
N GLY A 13 7.02 15.96 -0.93
CA GLY A 13 7.62 17.21 -1.40
C GLY A 13 9.12 17.13 -1.66
N LEU A 14 9.87 16.30 -0.92
CA LEU A 14 11.28 16.02 -1.23
C LEU A 14 11.41 15.13 -2.47
N ALA A 15 10.51 14.15 -2.63
CA ALA A 15 10.49 13.28 -3.80
C ALA A 15 10.26 14.07 -5.09
N GLY A 16 9.29 14.99 -5.08
CA GLY A 16 9.02 15.92 -6.18
C GLY A 16 10.17 16.88 -6.54
N LYS A 17 11.21 16.97 -5.69
CA LYS A 17 12.44 17.73 -5.95
C LYS A 17 13.61 16.85 -6.45
N GLY A 18 13.31 15.64 -6.92
CA GLY A 18 14.31 14.72 -7.49
C GLY A 18 15.07 13.90 -6.45
N LYS A 19 14.51 13.73 -5.24
CA LYS A 19 15.06 12.78 -4.25
C LYS A 19 14.31 11.46 -4.32
N THR A 20 15.00 10.34 -4.15
CA THR A 20 14.35 9.03 -3.98
C THR A 20 14.02 8.85 -2.50
N VAL A 21 12.74 8.61 -2.20
CA VAL A 21 12.26 8.35 -0.83
C VAL A 21 11.63 6.97 -0.77
N VAL A 22 12.16 6.12 0.10
CA VAL A 22 11.58 4.82 0.42
C VAL A 22 11.14 4.85 1.87
N THR A 23 9.89 4.50 2.15
CA THR A 23 9.35 4.49 3.51
C THR A 23 8.29 3.41 3.67
N SER A 24 8.17 2.87 4.87
CA SER A 24 7.13 1.93 5.26
C SER A 24 6.18 2.62 6.24
N VAL A 25 4.87 2.49 6.03
CA VAL A 25 3.86 3.04 6.94
C VAL A 25 3.00 1.91 7.48
N HIS A 26 2.96 1.79 8.79
CA HIS A 26 2.04 0.88 9.46
C HIS A 26 0.63 1.46 9.43
N GLN A 27 -0.30 0.77 8.76
CA GLN A 27 -1.71 1.16 8.64
C GLN A 27 -1.91 2.61 8.12
N PRO A 28 -1.54 2.91 6.86
CA PRO A 28 -1.75 4.24 6.31
C PRO A 28 -3.25 4.54 6.18
N SER A 29 -3.65 5.77 6.50
CA SER A 29 -4.98 6.22 6.07
C SER A 29 -5.03 6.32 4.55
N SER A 30 -6.21 6.29 3.95
CA SER A 30 -6.39 6.44 2.50
C SER A 30 -5.78 7.74 1.97
N ARG A 31 -5.78 8.79 2.78
CA ARG A 31 -5.15 10.06 2.42
C ARG A 31 -3.62 9.97 2.35
N VAL A 32 -3.02 9.17 3.23
CA VAL A 32 -1.57 8.88 3.19
C VAL A 32 -1.26 7.96 2.02
N TYR A 33 -2.10 6.94 1.78
CA TYR A 33 -1.98 6.02 0.64
C TYR A 33 -1.90 6.75 -0.71
N GLN A 34 -2.74 7.77 -0.89
CA GLN A 34 -2.77 8.58 -2.13
C GLN A 34 -1.52 9.42 -2.39
N ILE A 35 -0.62 9.59 -1.41
CA ILE A 35 0.64 10.34 -1.61
C ILE A 35 1.70 9.47 -2.30
N PHE A 36 1.61 8.15 -2.19
CA PHE A 36 2.63 7.26 -2.75
C PHE A 36 2.51 7.17 -4.27
N ASP A 37 3.63 7.42 -4.97
CA ASP A 37 3.75 7.21 -6.41
C ASP A 37 3.73 5.72 -6.76
N GLU A 38 4.56 4.95 -6.04
CA GLU A 38 4.69 3.50 -6.14
C GLU A 38 4.42 2.83 -4.79
N LEU A 39 3.86 1.63 -4.86
CA LEU A 39 3.50 0.80 -3.72
C LEU A 39 4.23 -0.54 -3.83
N LEU A 40 4.91 -0.92 -2.76
CA LEU A 40 5.45 -2.26 -2.54
C LEU A 40 4.60 -2.96 -1.48
N VAL A 41 3.90 -4.03 -1.86
CA VAL A 41 3.13 -4.88 -0.94
C VAL A 41 3.93 -6.15 -0.69
N LEU A 42 4.23 -6.40 0.59
CA LEU A 42 4.97 -7.57 1.04
C LEU A 42 4.10 -8.45 1.94
N SER A 43 4.23 -9.76 1.80
CA SER A 43 3.77 -10.75 2.78
C SER A 43 4.89 -11.76 3.01
N GLU A 44 5.26 -11.98 4.27
CA GLU A 44 6.33 -12.90 4.68
C GLU A 44 7.66 -12.72 3.91
N GLY A 45 8.04 -11.47 3.65
CA GLY A 45 9.25 -11.14 2.89
C GLY A 45 9.16 -11.40 1.38
N ARG A 46 8.01 -11.83 0.87
CA ARG A 46 7.73 -12.02 -0.56
C ARG A 46 6.98 -10.82 -1.13
N CYS A 47 7.39 -10.40 -2.32
CA CYS A 47 6.72 -9.33 -3.05
C CYS A 47 5.42 -9.84 -3.67
N MET A 48 4.30 -9.25 -3.26
CA MET A 48 2.98 -9.52 -3.83
C MET A 48 2.64 -8.55 -4.97
N TYR A 49 3.10 -7.30 -4.84
CA TYR A 49 2.87 -6.25 -5.81
C TYR A 49 3.97 -5.19 -5.71
N LEU A 50 4.45 -4.73 -6.86
CA LEU A 50 5.29 -3.54 -7.00
C LEU A 50 4.81 -2.76 -8.23
N GLY A 51 4.33 -1.55 -8.01
CA GLY A 51 3.82 -0.70 -9.09
C GLY A 51 3.07 0.51 -8.56
N LYS A 52 2.32 1.21 -9.41
CA LYS A 52 1.60 2.43 -8.99
C LYS A 52 0.51 2.09 -7.98
N GLY A 53 0.36 2.88 -6.92
CA GLY A 53 -0.69 2.63 -5.91
C GLY A 53 -2.10 2.62 -6.49
N ARG A 54 -2.38 3.45 -7.50
CA ARG A 54 -3.69 3.48 -8.18
C ARG A 54 -4.01 2.23 -9.02
N GLU A 55 -3.00 1.46 -9.41
CA GLU A 55 -3.14 0.26 -10.25
C GLU A 55 -3.25 -1.02 -9.40
N ALA A 56 -2.90 -0.97 -8.10
CA ALA A 56 -2.84 -2.13 -7.22
C ALA A 56 -4.17 -2.89 -7.11
N MET A 57 -5.29 -2.18 -6.95
CA MET A 57 -6.61 -2.83 -6.84
C MET A 57 -6.96 -3.61 -8.11
N GLY A 58 -6.75 -3.02 -9.29
CA GLY A 58 -7.03 -3.68 -10.56
C GLY A 58 -6.09 -4.86 -10.83
N TYR A 59 -4.84 -4.78 -10.38
CA TYR A 59 -3.92 -5.92 -10.43
C TYR A 59 -4.46 -7.10 -9.61
N PHE A 60 -4.79 -6.89 -8.33
CA PHE A 60 -5.29 -7.97 -7.47
C PHE A 60 -6.62 -8.54 -7.98
N GLU A 61 -7.51 -7.69 -8.48
CA GLU A 61 -8.75 -8.13 -9.12
C GLU A 61 -8.48 -9.04 -10.33
N SER A 62 -7.50 -8.69 -11.18
CA SER A 62 -7.15 -9.47 -12.37
C SER A 62 -6.62 -10.89 -12.08
N ILE A 63 -6.12 -11.12 -10.86
CA ILE A 63 -5.63 -12.42 -10.40
C ILE A 63 -6.59 -13.10 -9.41
N GLY A 64 -7.83 -12.61 -9.31
CA GLY A 64 -8.91 -13.26 -8.55
C GLY A 64 -9.07 -12.78 -7.10
N PHE A 65 -8.40 -11.72 -6.69
CA PHE A 65 -8.55 -11.12 -5.36
C PHE A 65 -9.29 -9.79 -5.43
N SER A 66 -10.53 -9.78 -4.95
CA SER A 66 -11.36 -8.57 -4.87
C SER A 66 -12.10 -8.52 -3.54
N PRO A 67 -12.31 -7.34 -2.94
CA PRO A 67 -13.07 -7.23 -1.69
C PRO A 67 -14.55 -7.58 -1.91
N SER A 68 -15.12 -8.39 -1.02
CA SER A 68 -16.54 -8.81 -1.09
C SER A 68 -17.54 -7.67 -0.85
N PHE A 69 -17.09 -6.57 -0.25
CA PHE A 69 -17.86 -5.37 0.03
C PHE A 69 -17.01 -4.12 -0.25
N PRO A 70 -17.62 -2.95 -0.48
CA PRO A 70 -16.87 -1.70 -0.63
C PRO A 70 -15.96 -1.47 0.57
N MET A 71 -14.66 -1.48 0.33
CA MET A 71 -13.61 -1.39 1.35
C MET A 71 -12.56 -0.38 0.89
N ASN A 72 -11.87 0.25 1.85
CA ASN A 72 -10.72 1.07 1.52
C ASN A 72 -9.62 0.23 0.84
N PRO A 73 -8.98 0.72 -0.24
CA PRO A 73 -7.86 0.02 -0.86
C PRO A 73 -6.76 -0.35 0.15
N THR A 74 -6.42 0.54 1.08
CA THR A 74 -5.38 0.24 2.06
C THR A 74 -5.75 -0.93 2.97
N ASP A 75 -6.99 -0.94 3.47
CA ASP A 75 -7.47 -1.99 4.37
C ASP A 75 -7.46 -3.33 3.63
N PHE A 76 -7.96 -3.35 2.38
CA PHE A 76 -7.95 -4.55 1.54
C PHE A 76 -6.53 -5.09 1.31
N LEU A 77 -5.57 -4.22 0.98
CA LEU A 77 -4.19 -4.63 0.71
C LEU A 77 -3.49 -5.16 1.95
N LEU A 78 -3.76 -4.56 3.12
CA LEU A 78 -3.22 -5.04 4.39
C LEU A 78 -3.84 -6.38 4.80
N ASP A 79 -5.15 -6.52 4.66
CA ASP A 79 -5.86 -7.77 4.92
C ASP A 79 -5.34 -8.87 4.00
N LEU A 80 -5.17 -8.60 2.71
CA LEU A 80 -4.63 -9.56 1.75
C LEU A 80 -3.19 -10.00 2.12
N ALA A 81 -2.33 -9.04 2.49
CA ALA A 81 -0.97 -9.35 2.93
C ALA A 81 -0.94 -10.19 4.22
N ASN A 82 -1.91 -9.97 5.13
CA ASN A 82 -2.04 -10.73 6.37
C ASN A 82 -2.73 -12.09 6.20
N VAL A 83 -3.68 -12.22 5.27
CA VAL A 83 -4.39 -13.49 5.02
C VAL A 83 -3.45 -14.52 4.40
N LEU A 84 -2.64 -14.12 3.41
CA LEU A 84 -1.66 -15.04 2.80
C LEU A 84 -0.59 -15.50 3.78
N LYS A 85 -0.32 -14.72 4.83
CA LYS A 85 0.52 -15.14 5.96
C LYS A 85 -0.02 -16.43 6.59
N GLY A 86 -1.32 -16.50 6.83
CA GLY A 86 -1.98 -17.63 7.48
C GLY A 86 -2.19 -18.87 6.59
N GLU A 87 -1.99 -18.77 5.27
CA GLU A 87 -2.03 -19.91 4.34
C GLU A 87 -0.65 -20.56 4.15
N MET A 88 0.43 -19.80 4.30
CA MET A 88 1.80 -20.29 4.15
C MET A 88 2.37 -20.93 5.43
N GLU A 89 1.79 -20.62 6.59
CA GLU A 89 2.08 -21.25 7.87
C GLU A 89 1.34 -22.61 8.07
N ARG A 90 0.58 -23.09 7.07
CA ARG A 90 -0.13 -24.39 7.11
C ARG A 90 0.51 -25.45 6.22
#